data_AF-A0A1Y1QCB7-F1
#
_entry.id   AF-A0A1Y1QCB7-F1
#
_cell.length_a   1.000
_cell.length_b   1.000
_cell.length_c   1.000
_cell.angle_alpha   90.00
_cell.angle_beta   90.00
_cell.angle_gamma   90.00
#
_symmetry.space_group_name_H-M   'P 1'
#
loop_
_entity.id
_entity.type
_entity.pdbx_description
1 polymer ?
#
loop_
_entity_poly.entity_id
_entity_poly.type
_entity_poly.pdbx_seq_one_letter_code
_entity_poly.pdbx_strand_id
1 'polypeptide(L)'
;AGQETLYDQPQIAKDKLRITGPFSLEAVPFPTVLSLNDAAQPAQADNSIARSGETSRQTQWRDELMKTGIRGKNKQMLKFAELETLPGTRYLHSSGTLDTGERVVVSFGPEHAALEQRQVENALREAGELFPLPKMIVFCAFTFDPEAAKDIDATKGITALKAQMNTDLLTEDLKKQRANNQSFWLMGQPDVEVRKRQDGLYEVEVHGFDYFDTTKGELQSGGKNRIAVWSLDTDYDNRSLFPAQVFFPMAGKQDGWYKLKKDIRAELDETRLEAFHGTVSLPFAAGDHKRIAVKIVDDRGIESLKVMELE
;
A
#
# COMPACT_ATOMS: atom_id res chain seq x y z
N ALA A 1 17.96 -56.61 14.57
CA ALA A 1 17.77 -55.32 13.89
C ALA A 1 16.29 -55.15 13.62
N GLY A 2 15.68 -54.04 14.03
CA GLY A 2 14.25 -53.79 13.87
C GLY A 2 13.91 -53.41 12.43
N GLN A 3 12.77 -53.89 11.93
CA GLN A 3 12.24 -53.52 10.63
C GLN A 3 11.52 -52.18 10.76
N GLU A 4 11.94 -51.18 9.99
CA GLU A 4 11.26 -49.88 9.91
C GLU A 4 10.39 -49.85 8.65
N THR A 5 9.10 -49.53 8.84
CA THR A 5 8.14 -49.44 7.74
C THR A 5 8.14 -48.01 7.21
N LEU A 6 8.60 -47.83 5.98
CA LEU A 6 8.56 -46.55 5.27
C LEU A 6 7.24 -46.41 4.50
N TYR A 7 6.64 -45.23 4.55
CA TYR A 7 5.42 -44.90 3.82
C TYR A 7 5.75 -43.93 2.68
N ASP A 8 5.30 -44.28 1.47
CA ASP A 8 5.51 -43.50 0.24
C ASP A 8 4.44 -42.41 0.05
N GLN A 9 3.30 -42.51 0.75
CA GLN A 9 2.18 -41.60 0.58
C GLN A 9 1.51 -41.23 1.91
N PRO A 10 0.98 -40.01 2.04
CA PRO A 10 0.25 -39.59 3.24
C PRO A 10 -1.06 -40.38 3.39
N GLN A 11 -1.44 -40.67 4.63
CA GLN A 11 -2.75 -41.26 4.92
C GLN A 11 -3.87 -40.23 4.71
N ILE A 12 -4.93 -40.63 4.02
CA ILE A 12 -6.08 -39.77 3.72
C ILE A 12 -7.01 -39.73 4.95
N ALA A 13 -7.12 -38.57 5.59
CA ALA A 13 -8.13 -38.30 6.63
C ALA A 13 -9.42 -37.81 5.96
N LYS A 14 -10.54 -38.53 6.18
CA LYS A 14 -11.85 -38.21 5.57
C LYS A 14 -12.76 -37.37 6.48
N ASP A 15 -12.38 -37.22 7.73
CA ASP A 15 -13.07 -36.48 8.80
C ASP A 15 -12.57 -35.04 8.94
N LYS A 16 -11.51 -34.66 8.21
CA LYS A 16 -10.88 -33.34 8.27
C LYS A 16 -10.93 -32.67 6.91
N LEU A 17 -11.60 -31.51 6.83
CA LEU A 17 -11.60 -30.67 5.64
C LEU A 17 -10.43 -29.68 5.74
N ARG A 18 -9.43 -29.81 4.85
CA ARG A 18 -8.30 -28.88 4.78
C ARG A 18 -8.69 -27.67 3.92
N ILE A 19 -8.65 -26.47 4.50
CA ILE A 19 -9.00 -25.21 3.83
C ILE A 19 -7.84 -24.68 2.96
N THR A 20 -6.63 -25.23 3.10
CA THR A 20 -5.43 -24.85 2.34
C THR A 20 -4.88 -26.00 1.49
N GLY A 21 -4.22 -25.69 0.37
CA GLY A 21 -3.61 -26.68 -0.52
C GLY A 21 -2.47 -27.49 0.13
N PRO A 22 -1.95 -28.54 -0.54
CA PRO A 22 -0.89 -29.39 0.02
C PRO A 22 0.41 -28.63 0.30
N PHE A 23 0.65 -27.51 -0.38
CA PHE A 23 1.70 -26.53 -0.08
C PHE A 23 1.14 -25.15 -0.43
N SER A 24 0.99 -24.26 0.55
CA SER A 24 0.89 -22.83 0.29
C SER A 24 2.30 -22.28 0.40
N LEU A 25 2.92 -21.98 -0.73
CA LEU A 25 4.15 -21.19 -0.77
C LEU A 25 3.75 -19.84 -1.37
N GLU A 26 3.29 -18.92 -0.52
CA GLU A 26 3.44 -17.52 -0.88
C GLU A 26 4.93 -17.20 -0.73
N ALA A 27 5.58 -16.92 -1.86
CA ALA A 27 6.84 -16.21 -1.81
C ALA A 27 6.53 -14.80 -1.33
N VAL A 28 6.70 -14.57 -0.02
CA VAL A 28 6.77 -13.21 0.52
C VAL A 28 7.98 -12.57 -0.17
N PRO A 29 7.81 -11.45 -0.92
CA PRO A 29 8.97 -10.73 -1.41
C PRO A 29 9.83 -10.36 -0.20
N PHE A 30 11.06 -10.86 -0.18
CA PHE A 30 12.02 -10.61 0.88
C PHE A 30 12.24 -9.09 0.98
N PRO A 31 12.10 -8.46 2.17
CA PRO A 31 12.25 -7.00 2.32
C PRO A 31 13.69 -6.52 2.16
N THR A 32 14.66 -7.42 2.01
CA THR A 32 16.05 -7.09 1.65
C THR A 32 16.59 -8.14 0.70
N VAL A 33 16.23 -8.02 -0.58
CA VAL A 33 17.11 -8.53 -1.62
C VAL A 33 18.13 -7.42 -1.86
N LEU A 34 19.42 -7.67 -1.61
CA LEU A 34 20.49 -6.82 -2.14
C LEU A 34 20.12 -6.50 -3.58
N SER A 35 19.96 -5.22 -3.90
CA SER A 35 19.70 -4.83 -5.28
C SER A 35 20.72 -5.54 -6.16
N LEU A 36 20.36 -6.00 -7.35
CA LEU A 36 21.33 -6.55 -8.32
C LEU A 36 22.48 -5.56 -8.63
N ASN A 37 22.34 -4.30 -8.19
CA ASN A 37 23.37 -3.27 -8.19
C ASN A 37 24.41 -3.37 -7.05
N ASP A 38 24.10 -4.03 -5.93
CA ASP A 38 24.95 -4.15 -4.74
C ASP A 38 25.63 -5.53 -4.62
N ALA A 39 25.24 -6.51 -5.43
CA ALA A 39 26.04 -7.71 -5.62
C ALA A 39 27.30 -7.33 -6.43
N ALA A 40 28.49 -7.72 -5.95
CA ALA A 40 29.74 -7.50 -6.68
C ALA A 40 29.63 -8.11 -8.09
N GLN A 41 29.41 -7.26 -9.09
CA GLN A 41 29.25 -7.70 -10.47
C GLN A 41 30.58 -8.28 -10.97
N PRO A 42 30.56 -9.46 -11.64
CA PRO A 42 31.75 -9.95 -12.32
C PRO A 42 32.20 -8.90 -13.34
N ALA A 43 33.50 -8.63 -13.38
CA ALA A 43 34.13 -7.47 -14.03
C ALA A 43 33.96 -7.35 -15.56
N GLN A 44 33.09 -8.15 -16.19
CA GLN A 44 32.79 -8.08 -17.61
C GLN A 44 31.32 -8.42 -17.88
N ALA A 45 30.43 -7.46 -17.61
CA ALA A 45 29.15 -7.40 -18.28
C ALA A 45 28.93 -5.94 -18.74
N ASP A 46 28.63 -5.78 -20.02
CA ASP A 46 28.52 -4.50 -20.71
C ASP A 46 27.41 -3.64 -20.05
N ASN A 47 27.82 -2.57 -19.36
CA ASN A 47 26.98 -1.68 -18.54
C ASN A 47 25.99 -0.81 -19.34
N SER A 48 25.79 -1.12 -20.63
CA SER A 48 24.96 -0.35 -21.56
C SER A 48 23.50 -0.80 -21.62
N ILE A 49 23.18 -2.04 -21.19
CA ILE A 49 21.82 -2.61 -21.37
C ILE A 49 20.92 -2.42 -20.13
N ALA A 50 21.48 -2.39 -18.91
CA ALA A 50 20.68 -2.27 -17.68
C ALA A 50 20.16 -0.83 -17.42
N ARG A 51 20.91 0.20 -17.83
CA ARG A 51 20.55 1.62 -17.55
C ARG A 51 19.62 2.24 -18.59
N SER A 52 19.54 1.71 -19.81
CA SER A 52 18.65 2.25 -20.85
C SER A 52 17.17 1.92 -20.60
N GLY A 53 16.89 0.80 -19.91
CA GLY A 53 15.52 0.36 -19.60
C GLY A 53 14.81 1.24 -18.58
N GLU A 54 15.45 1.51 -17.43
CA GLU A 54 14.84 2.28 -16.34
C GLU A 54 14.52 3.73 -16.74
N THR A 55 15.45 4.43 -17.39
CA THR A 55 15.20 5.80 -17.88
C THR A 55 14.10 5.85 -18.95
N SER A 56 14.04 4.84 -19.81
CA SER A 56 12.94 4.70 -20.78
C SER A 56 11.60 4.48 -20.09
N ARG A 57 11.54 3.60 -19.09
CA ARG A 57 10.33 3.33 -18.30
C ARG A 57 9.85 4.55 -17.52
N GLN A 58 10.75 5.27 -16.87
CA GLN A 58 10.43 6.52 -16.16
C GLN A 58 9.89 7.59 -17.12
N THR A 59 10.46 7.69 -18.33
CA THR A 59 9.94 8.58 -19.38
C THR A 59 8.53 8.17 -19.80
N GLN A 60 8.26 6.87 -20.00
CA GLN A 60 6.91 6.38 -20.30
C GLN A 60 5.92 6.68 -19.18
N TRP A 61 6.30 6.46 -17.92
CA TRP A 61 5.44 6.74 -16.76
C TRP A 61 5.17 8.24 -16.61
N ARG A 62 6.17 9.10 -16.84
CA ARG A 62 6.00 10.54 -16.88
C ARG A 62 5.03 10.96 -17.99
N ASP A 63 5.19 10.45 -19.20
CA ASP A 63 4.33 10.80 -20.32
C ASP A 63 2.89 10.32 -20.10
N GLU A 64 2.70 9.16 -19.48
CA GLU A 64 1.38 8.68 -19.07
C GLU A 64 0.80 9.53 -17.94
N LEU A 65 1.61 9.89 -16.94
CA LEU A 65 1.21 10.75 -15.82
C LEU A 65 0.74 12.13 -16.32
N MET A 66 1.43 12.69 -17.31
CA MET A 66 1.06 13.93 -17.99
C MET A 66 -0.28 13.80 -18.74
N LYS A 67 -0.53 12.65 -19.39
CA LYS A 67 -1.76 12.40 -20.16
C LYS A 67 -2.98 12.14 -19.27
N THR A 68 -2.84 11.26 -18.28
CA THR A 68 -3.97 10.81 -17.46
C THR A 68 -4.18 11.69 -16.25
N GLY A 69 -3.13 12.31 -15.72
CA GLY A 69 -3.13 12.90 -14.39
C GLY A 69 -3.27 11.83 -13.29
N ILE A 70 -3.42 12.31 -12.05
CA ILE A 70 -3.64 11.46 -10.87
C ILE A 70 -5.09 11.57 -10.44
N ARG A 71 -5.78 10.44 -10.33
CA ARG A 71 -7.18 10.41 -9.93
C ARG A 71 -7.33 10.56 -8.42
N GLY A 72 -8.00 11.62 -7.98
CA GLY A 72 -8.44 11.85 -6.61
C GLY A 72 -9.85 11.31 -6.33
N LYS A 73 -10.40 11.69 -5.17
CA LYS A 73 -11.77 11.36 -4.76
C LYS A 73 -12.81 12.06 -5.66
N ASN A 74 -14.04 11.53 -5.76
CA ASN A 74 -15.16 12.20 -6.45
C ASN A 74 -14.90 12.58 -7.93
N LYS A 75 -14.05 11.82 -8.65
CA LYS A 75 -13.61 12.15 -10.03
C LYS A 75 -12.78 13.43 -10.14
N GLN A 76 -12.27 13.94 -9.02
CA GLN A 76 -11.22 14.96 -9.04
C GLN A 76 -9.96 14.38 -9.69
N MET A 77 -9.20 15.23 -10.36
CA MET A 77 -8.01 14.86 -11.09
C MET A 77 -6.94 15.91 -10.82
N LEU A 78 -5.78 15.47 -10.35
CA LEU A 78 -4.58 16.29 -10.30
C LEU A 78 -3.96 16.25 -11.70
N LYS A 79 -4.03 17.36 -12.42
CA LYS A 79 -3.48 17.50 -13.77
C LYS A 79 -2.23 18.36 -13.76
N PHE A 80 -1.30 17.96 -14.62
CA PHE A 80 -0.04 18.65 -14.83
C PHE A 80 -0.19 19.52 -16.08
N ALA A 81 0.22 20.79 -15.97
CA ALA A 81 0.28 21.73 -17.08
C ALA A 81 1.56 21.52 -17.89
N GLU A 82 2.66 21.24 -17.18
CA GLU A 82 3.93 20.80 -17.77
C GLU A 82 4.58 19.77 -16.84
N LEU A 83 5.31 18.81 -17.41
CA LEU A 83 6.06 17.82 -16.65
C LEU A 83 7.29 17.38 -17.47
N GLU A 84 8.47 17.75 -17.00
CA GLU A 84 9.73 17.49 -17.67
C GLU A 84 10.62 16.60 -16.80
N THR A 85 11.58 15.92 -17.43
CA THR A 85 12.60 15.17 -16.68
C THR A 85 13.48 16.14 -15.92
N LEU A 86 13.74 15.86 -14.64
CA LEU A 86 14.62 16.67 -13.81
C LEU A 86 16.05 16.11 -13.88
N PRO A 87 17.01 16.80 -14.54
CA PRO A 87 18.39 16.35 -14.57
C PRO A 87 19.11 16.68 -13.26
N GLY A 88 20.09 15.85 -12.89
CA GLY A 88 20.98 16.10 -11.76
C GLY A 88 20.48 15.59 -10.40
N THR A 89 19.27 15.07 -10.34
CA THR A 89 18.70 14.37 -9.17
C THR A 89 18.65 12.87 -9.44
N ARG A 90 18.86 12.05 -8.39
CA ARG A 90 18.83 10.59 -8.51
C ARG A 90 17.48 10.01 -8.12
N TYR A 91 16.78 10.62 -7.18
CA TYR A 91 15.54 10.11 -6.61
C TYR A 91 14.33 10.95 -7.03
N LEU A 92 14.54 12.22 -7.40
CA LEU A 92 13.57 12.99 -8.17
C LEU A 92 13.77 12.78 -9.67
N HIS A 93 12.70 12.41 -10.35
CA HIS A 93 12.75 12.01 -11.76
C HIS A 93 12.14 13.06 -12.67
N SER A 94 11.08 13.73 -12.21
CA SER A 94 10.40 14.76 -12.99
C SER A 94 10.09 15.99 -12.15
N SER A 95 10.07 17.15 -12.81
CA SER A 95 9.64 18.44 -12.25
C SER A 95 8.64 19.06 -13.20
N GLY A 96 7.63 19.72 -12.66
CA GLY A 96 6.58 20.33 -13.47
C GLY A 96 5.77 21.34 -12.71
N THR A 97 4.71 21.83 -13.35
CA THR A 97 3.70 22.69 -12.75
C THR A 97 2.33 22.05 -12.90
N LEU A 98 1.50 22.21 -11.88
CA LEU A 98 0.09 21.81 -11.94
C LEU A 98 -0.71 22.84 -12.75
N ASP A 99 -1.92 22.46 -13.19
CA ASP A 99 -2.87 23.41 -13.80
C ASP A 99 -3.21 24.60 -12.87
N THR A 100 -3.01 24.42 -11.56
CA THR A 100 -3.15 25.46 -10.52
C THR A 100 -1.97 26.44 -10.46
N GLY A 101 -0.88 26.17 -11.20
CA GLY A 101 0.35 26.98 -11.25
C GLY A 101 1.41 26.60 -10.20
N GLU A 102 1.15 25.60 -9.37
CA GLU A 102 2.06 25.19 -8.29
C GLU A 102 3.16 24.25 -8.80
N ARG A 103 4.41 24.49 -8.38
CA ARG A 103 5.54 23.61 -8.72
C ARG A 103 5.43 22.28 -7.98
N VAL A 104 5.52 21.20 -8.74
CA VAL A 104 5.46 19.82 -8.27
C VAL A 104 6.67 19.03 -8.76
N VAL A 105 7.18 18.14 -7.91
CA VAL A 105 8.22 17.16 -8.29
C VAL A 105 7.70 15.75 -8.09
N VAL A 106 8.19 14.82 -8.92
CA VAL A 106 7.72 13.43 -8.94
C VAL A 106 8.89 12.48 -8.74
N SER A 107 8.73 11.54 -7.80
CA SER A 107 9.62 10.41 -7.58
C SER A 107 8.91 9.12 -7.99
N PHE A 108 9.42 8.42 -9.00
CA PHE A 108 8.94 7.09 -9.37
C PHE A 108 9.66 6.01 -8.55
N GLY A 109 8.90 5.08 -8.01
CA GLY A 109 9.40 3.88 -7.36
C GLY A 109 9.91 2.85 -8.38
N PRO A 110 10.58 1.79 -7.90
CA PRO A 110 11.11 0.73 -8.75
C PRO A 110 9.99 -0.08 -9.42
N GLU A 111 10.29 -0.70 -10.57
CA GLU A 111 9.33 -1.46 -11.38
C GLU A 111 8.86 -2.76 -10.69
N HIS A 112 9.78 -3.43 -10.00
CA HIS A 112 9.58 -4.78 -9.45
C HIS A 112 9.78 -4.86 -7.93
N ALA A 113 9.80 -3.71 -7.25
CA ALA A 113 9.96 -3.63 -5.81
C ALA A 113 9.05 -2.56 -5.22
N ALA A 114 8.90 -2.58 -3.90
CA ALA A 114 8.19 -1.52 -3.19
C ALA A 114 9.06 -0.24 -3.13
N LEU A 115 8.42 0.91 -3.06
CA LEU A 115 9.11 2.15 -2.74
C LEU A 115 9.57 2.11 -1.28
N GLU A 116 10.88 2.07 -1.07
CA GLU A 116 11.51 1.97 0.25
C GLU A 116 11.67 3.32 0.96
N GLN A 117 11.79 3.27 2.29
CA GLN A 117 11.99 4.42 3.15
C GLN A 117 13.19 5.27 2.73
N ARG A 118 14.31 4.61 2.41
CA ARG A 118 15.55 5.26 1.97
C ARG A 118 15.33 6.12 0.72
N GLN A 119 14.50 5.68 -0.22
CA GLN A 119 14.22 6.46 -1.42
C GLN A 119 13.40 7.71 -1.08
N VAL A 120 12.41 7.58 -0.20
CA VAL A 120 11.59 8.71 0.28
C VAL A 120 12.47 9.78 0.92
N GLU A 121 13.32 9.39 1.87
CA GLU A 121 14.23 10.32 2.56
C GLU A 121 15.16 11.06 1.60
N ASN A 122 15.77 10.34 0.66
CA ASN A 122 16.68 10.96 -0.31
C ASN A 122 15.93 11.88 -1.28
N ALA A 123 14.73 11.50 -1.74
CA ALA A 123 13.91 12.34 -2.61
C ALA A 123 13.44 13.63 -1.90
N LEU A 124 13.08 13.55 -0.62
CA LEU A 124 12.74 14.74 0.19
C LEU A 124 13.94 15.67 0.37
N ARG A 125 15.12 15.10 0.60
CA ARG A 125 16.37 15.88 0.69
C ARG A 125 16.66 16.60 -0.62
N GLU A 126 16.63 15.88 -1.74
CA GLU A 126 16.81 16.46 -3.08
C GLU A 126 15.76 17.55 -3.35
N ALA A 127 14.50 17.36 -2.94
CA ALA A 127 13.45 18.36 -3.12
C ALA A 127 13.73 19.66 -2.36
N GLY A 128 14.36 19.57 -1.17
CA GLY A 128 14.79 20.72 -0.38
C GLY A 128 15.99 21.47 -0.95
N GLU A 129 16.78 20.83 -1.82
CA GLU A 129 17.94 21.44 -2.49
C GLU A 129 17.55 22.15 -3.80
N LEU A 130 16.34 21.91 -4.32
CA LEU A 130 15.86 22.54 -5.55
C LEU A 130 15.52 24.02 -5.34
N PHE A 131 15.86 24.82 -6.34
CA PHE A 131 15.44 26.22 -6.41
C PHE A 131 14.71 26.48 -7.75
N PRO A 132 13.52 27.10 -7.75
CA PRO A 132 12.66 27.40 -6.60
C PRO A 132 12.16 26.13 -5.86
N LEU A 133 11.88 26.24 -4.56
CA LEU A 133 11.38 25.11 -3.77
C LEU A 133 10.03 24.61 -4.29
N PRO A 134 9.84 23.29 -4.47
CA PRO A 134 8.56 22.73 -4.86
C PRO A 134 7.55 22.83 -3.72
N LYS A 135 6.28 23.10 -4.05
CA LYS A 135 5.19 23.11 -3.05
C LYS A 135 4.73 21.69 -2.71
N MET A 136 4.93 20.76 -3.65
CA MET A 136 4.43 19.40 -3.59
C MET A 136 5.44 18.40 -4.13
N ILE A 137 5.52 17.23 -3.49
CA ILE A 137 6.21 16.05 -3.99
C ILE A 137 5.21 14.92 -4.14
N VAL A 138 5.23 14.23 -5.28
CA VAL A 138 4.39 13.07 -5.54
C VAL A 138 5.28 11.84 -5.67
N PHE A 139 5.06 10.87 -4.79
CA PHE A 139 5.66 9.55 -4.88
C PHE A 139 4.72 8.64 -5.67
N CYS A 140 5.17 8.16 -6.82
CA CYS A 140 4.43 7.25 -7.68
C CYS A 140 5.06 5.86 -7.61
N ALA A 141 4.33 4.86 -7.14
CA ALA A 141 4.84 3.49 -7.10
C ALA A 141 3.72 2.46 -7.30
N PHE A 142 4.07 1.26 -7.76
CA PHE A 142 3.13 0.13 -7.82
C PHE A 142 2.77 -0.35 -6.41
N THR A 143 3.76 -0.39 -5.54
CA THR A 143 3.64 -0.78 -4.14
C THR A 143 4.51 0.13 -3.27
N PHE A 144 4.07 0.38 -2.04
CA PHE A 144 4.81 1.18 -1.06
C PHE A 144 5.19 0.29 0.11
N ASP A 145 6.42 0.43 0.57
CA ASP A 145 6.79 -0.13 1.86
C ASP A 145 6.01 0.60 2.98
N PRO A 146 5.54 -0.10 4.02
CA PRO A 146 4.79 0.53 5.11
C PRO A 146 5.52 1.66 5.84
N GLU A 147 6.82 1.51 6.09
CA GLU A 147 7.60 2.56 6.77
C GLU A 147 7.81 3.74 5.82
N ALA A 148 8.03 3.48 4.52
CA ALA A 148 8.08 4.54 3.51
C ALA A 148 6.76 5.32 3.43
N ALA A 149 5.61 4.62 3.40
CA ALA A 149 4.30 5.23 3.35
C ALA A 149 4.01 6.09 4.60
N LYS A 150 4.42 5.61 5.78
CA LYS A 150 4.32 6.33 7.04
C LYS A 150 5.17 7.60 7.04
N ASP A 151 6.40 7.54 6.51
CA ASP A 151 7.29 8.71 6.43
C ASP A 151 6.75 9.77 5.47
N ILE A 152 6.18 9.35 4.34
CA ILE A 152 5.48 10.26 3.41
C ILE A 152 4.33 10.97 4.14
N ASP A 153 3.48 10.22 4.84
CA ASP A 153 2.32 10.78 5.57
C ASP A 153 2.74 11.69 6.74
N ALA A 154 3.89 11.42 7.36
CA ALA A 154 4.42 12.20 8.47
C ALA A 154 5.24 13.43 8.02
N THR A 155 5.48 13.60 6.72
CA THR A 155 6.29 14.68 6.18
C THR A 155 5.67 16.04 6.49
N LYS A 156 6.49 16.96 7.04
CA LYS A 156 6.08 18.34 7.36
C LYS A 156 6.84 19.33 6.49
N GLY A 157 6.18 20.43 6.13
CA GLY A 157 6.79 21.54 5.38
C GLY A 157 6.61 21.49 3.87
N ILE A 158 6.38 20.30 3.29
CA ILE A 158 6.00 20.11 1.89
C ILE A 158 4.79 19.18 1.82
N THR A 159 3.89 19.40 0.86
CA THR A 159 2.78 18.47 0.61
C THR A 159 3.34 17.21 -0.07
N ALA A 160 3.41 16.11 0.66
CA ALA A 160 3.85 14.83 0.12
C ALA A 160 2.65 13.93 -0.18
N LEU A 161 2.52 13.49 -1.44
CA LEU A 161 1.40 12.67 -1.91
C LEU A 161 1.87 11.29 -2.35
N LYS A 162 1.07 10.26 -2.06
CA LYS A 162 1.25 8.90 -2.56
C LYS A 162 0.31 8.64 -3.72
N ALA A 163 0.84 8.21 -4.84
CA ALA A 163 0.09 7.82 -6.01
C ALA A 163 0.38 6.35 -6.36
N GLN A 164 -0.63 5.51 -6.30
CA GLN A 164 -0.55 4.12 -6.71
C GLN A 164 -0.61 4.02 -8.23
N MET A 165 0.36 3.33 -8.81
CA MET A 165 0.45 3.07 -10.24
C MET A 165 -0.33 1.80 -10.61
N ASN A 166 -1.04 1.82 -11.74
CA ASN A 166 -1.71 0.65 -12.27
C ASN A 166 -0.68 -0.38 -12.79
N THR A 167 -0.78 -1.64 -12.39
CA THR A 167 0.05 -2.76 -12.89
C THR A 167 -0.02 -2.93 -14.41
N ASP A 168 -1.10 -2.45 -15.05
CA ASP A 168 -1.21 -2.41 -16.51
C ASP A 168 -0.05 -1.61 -17.17
N LEU A 169 0.57 -0.67 -16.45
CA LEU A 169 1.73 0.09 -16.95
C LEU A 169 2.97 -0.77 -17.19
N LEU A 170 3.04 -1.95 -16.55
CA LEU A 170 4.11 -2.92 -16.74
C LEU A 170 4.00 -3.66 -18.08
N THR A 171 2.79 -3.79 -18.62
CA THR A 171 2.51 -4.60 -19.82
C THR A 171 2.25 -3.72 -21.04
N GLU A 172 3.09 -3.80 -22.06
CA GLU A 172 2.99 -2.95 -23.26
C GLU A 172 1.75 -3.24 -24.13
N ASP A 173 1.25 -4.48 -24.13
CA ASP A 173 0.14 -4.90 -24.98
C ASP A 173 -1.24 -4.41 -24.51
N LEU A 174 -1.41 -4.15 -23.20
CA LEU A 174 -2.65 -3.65 -22.63
C LEU A 174 -2.88 -2.14 -22.93
N LYS A 175 -1.86 -1.42 -23.40
CA LYS A 175 -1.90 0.03 -23.65
C LYS A 175 -2.65 0.42 -24.93
N LYS A 176 -2.79 -0.47 -25.92
CA LYS A 176 -3.23 -0.11 -27.29
C LYS A 176 -4.74 0.11 -27.48
N GLN A 177 -5.59 -0.09 -26.46
CA GLN A 177 -7.05 -0.10 -26.66
C GLN A 177 -7.93 0.61 -25.60
N ARG A 178 -7.47 1.63 -24.87
CA ARG A 178 -8.36 2.29 -23.89
C ARG A 178 -8.30 3.82 -23.89
N ALA A 179 -9.34 4.44 -24.45
CA ALA A 179 -9.59 5.88 -24.48
C ALA A 179 -9.96 6.49 -23.10
N ASN A 180 -9.87 5.73 -22.00
CA ASN A 180 -10.31 6.16 -20.67
C ASN A 180 -9.37 5.63 -19.55
N ASN A 181 -8.08 5.48 -19.87
CA ASN A 181 -7.11 4.85 -18.98
C ASN A 181 -6.89 5.69 -17.72
N GLN A 182 -7.01 5.05 -16.55
CA GLN A 182 -6.65 5.64 -15.27
C GLN A 182 -5.43 4.89 -14.79
N SER A 183 -4.29 5.57 -14.87
CA SER A 183 -2.98 4.95 -14.66
C SER A 183 -2.44 5.22 -13.26
N PHE A 184 -2.95 6.26 -12.59
CA PHE A 184 -2.50 6.71 -11.29
C PHE A 184 -3.70 7.04 -10.39
N TRP A 185 -3.70 6.51 -9.18
CA TRP A 185 -4.68 6.85 -8.15
C TRP A 185 -4.00 7.43 -6.93
N LEU A 186 -4.54 8.54 -6.44
CA LEU A 186 -4.11 9.10 -5.19
C LEU A 186 -4.53 8.15 -4.05
N MET A 187 -3.55 7.71 -3.27
CA MET A 187 -3.78 6.92 -2.06
C MET A 187 -4.20 7.83 -0.93
N GLY A 188 -5.24 7.42 -0.19
CA GLY A 188 -5.63 8.10 1.03
C GLY A 188 -4.68 7.78 2.18
N GLN A 189 -4.60 8.68 3.15
CA GLN A 189 -3.92 8.43 4.41
C GLN A 189 -4.93 7.79 5.38
N PRO A 190 -4.72 6.56 5.86
CA PRO A 190 -5.61 5.94 6.84
C PRO A 190 -5.63 6.75 8.15
N ASP A 191 -6.83 7.13 8.60
CA ASP A 191 -7.07 7.83 9.87
C ASP A 191 -7.50 6.81 10.92
N VAL A 192 -6.59 6.57 11.87
CA VAL A 192 -6.67 5.49 12.86
C VAL A 192 -6.28 6.05 14.21
N GLU A 193 -7.11 5.77 15.20
CA GLU A 193 -6.91 6.14 16.59
C GLU A 193 -6.77 4.89 17.47
N VAL A 194 -5.79 4.91 18.37
CA VAL A 194 -5.60 3.87 19.38
C VAL A 194 -5.96 4.45 20.74
N ARG A 195 -6.80 3.74 21.50
CA ARG A 195 -7.19 4.13 22.85
C ARG A 195 -6.88 3.01 23.82
N LYS A 196 -6.33 3.37 24.99
CA LYS A 196 -6.18 2.47 26.13
C LYS A 196 -7.41 2.59 27.03
N ARG A 197 -8.08 1.47 27.27
CA ARG A 197 -9.28 1.37 28.11
C ARG A 197 -8.89 1.32 29.59
N GLN A 198 -9.86 1.58 30.46
CA GLN A 198 -9.66 1.57 31.92
C GLN A 198 -9.27 0.19 32.47
N ASP A 199 -9.66 -0.89 31.78
CA ASP A 199 -9.32 -2.27 32.11
C ASP A 199 -7.91 -2.68 31.62
N GLY A 200 -7.15 -1.74 31.02
CA GLY A 200 -5.79 -1.96 30.53
C GLY A 200 -5.70 -2.54 29.12
N LEU A 201 -6.83 -2.86 28.49
CA LEU A 201 -6.87 -3.32 27.10
C LEU A 201 -6.82 -2.15 26.12
N TYR A 202 -6.40 -2.43 24.89
CA TYR A 202 -6.39 -1.49 23.78
C TYR A 202 -7.62 -1.67 22.89
N GLU A 203 -8.03 -0.58 22.26
CA GLU A 203 -9.08 -0.53 21.24
C GLU A 203 -8.64 0.40 20.12
N VAL A 204 -8.93 0.02 18.88
CA VAL A 204 -8.58 0.76 17.67
C VAL A 204 -9.87 1.24 17.01
N GLU A 205 -9.95 2.52 16.69
CA GLU A 205 -11.03 3.10 15.90
C GLU A 205 -10.50 3.61 14.57
N VAL A 206 -11.12 3.18 13.48
CA VAL A 206 -10.82 3.62 12.13
C VAL A 206 -11.81 4.71 11.72
N HIS A 207 -11.33 5.94 11.53
CA HIS A 207 -12.17 7.07 11.12
C HIS A 207 -12.34 7.16 9.60
N GLY A 208 -11.49 6.48 8.83
CA GLY A 208 -11.57 6.37 7.38
C GLY A 208 -10.21 6.60 6.72
N PHE A 209 -10.24 7.35 5.62
CA PHE A 209 -9.04 7.73 4.88
C PHE A 209 -9.08 9.23 4.58
N ASP A 210 -8.03 9.97 4.89
CA ASP A 210 -7.88 11.34 4.40
C ASP A 210 -7.45 11.31 2.94
N TYR A 211 -8.15 12.05 2.10
CA TYR A 211 -7.86 12.19 0.67
C TYR A 211 -7.42 13.60 0.37
N PHE A 212 -6.40 13.77 -0.45
CA PHE A 212 -6.06 15.09 -0.97
C PHE A 212 -7.12 15.53 -1.98
N ASP A 213 -7.79 16.65 -1.67
CA ASP A 213 -8.71 17.31 -2.59
C ASP A 213 -7.89 18.13 -3.58
N THR A 214 -7.88 17.69 -4.84
CA THR A 214 -7.04 18.31 -5.88
C THR A 214 -7.54 19.69 -6.32
N THR A 215 -8.77 20.05 -5.96
CA THR A 215 -9.35 21.36 -6.26
C THR A 215 -9.00 22.38 -5.17
N LYS A 216 -9.00 21.96 -3.90
CA LYS A 216 -8.65 22.84 -2.77
C LYS A 216 -7.18 22.81 -2.38
N GLY A 217 -6.45 21.76 -2.76
CA GLY A 217 -5.06 21.56 -2.37
C GLY A 217 -4.88 21.14 -0.91
N GLU A 218 -5.88 20.52 -0.30
CA GLU A 218 -5.92 20.18 1.13
C GLU A 218 -6.39 18.73 1.36
N LEU A 219 -5.94 18.10 2.46
CA LEU A 219 -6.44 16.80 2.90
C LEU A 219 -7.86 16.92 3.47
N GLN A 220 -8.77 16.03 3.04
CA GLN A 220 -10.14 15.93 3.52
C GLN A 220 -10.47 14.52 3.94
N SER A 221 -11.11 14.39 5.10
CA SER A 221 -11.51 13.08 5.60
C SER A 221 -12.52 12.36 4.68
N GLY A 222 -12.22 11.09 4.46
CA GLY A 222 -12.97 10.12 3.67
C GLY A 222 -14.28 9.72 4.30
N GLY A 223 -14.31 9.75 5.63
CA GLY A 223 -15.35 9.20 6.48
C GLY A 223 -15.37 7.67 6.51
N LYS A 224 -16.04 7.13 7.53
CA LYS A 224 -16.14 5.69 7.85
C LYS A 224 -16.92 4.87 6.81
N ASN A 225 -17.82 5.51 6.06
CA ASN A 225 -18.77 4.83 5.16
C ASN A 225 -18.15 4.32 3.86
N ARG A 226 -16.84 4.47 3.68
CA ARG A 226 -16.08 4.11 2.47
C ARG A 226 -15.05 3.01 2.73
N ILE A 227 -15.15 2.34 3.86
CA ILE A 227 -14.26 1.24 4.24
C ILE A 227 -14.91 -0.08 3.83
N ALA A 228 -14.40 -0.69 2.76
CA ALA A 228 -14.90 -1.97 2.29
C ALA A 228 -14.54 -3.11 3.26
N VAL A 229 -13.27 -3.15 3.66
CA VAL A 229 -12.74 -4.06 4.68
C VAL A 229 -11.61 -3.37 5.42
N TRP A 230 -11.49 -3.66 6.71
CA TRP A 230 -10.28 -3.34 7.45
C TRP A 230 -9.89 -4.49 8.37
N SER A 231 -8.59 -4.60 8.64
CA SER A 231 -8.02 -5.70 9.37
C SER A 231 -6.97 -5.18 10.34
N LEU A 232 -6.92 -5.79 11.51
CA LEU A 232 -6.08 -5.41 12.63
C LEU A 232 -5.19 -6.58 13.01
N ASP A 233 -3.88 -6.36 12.89
CA ASP A 233 -2.85 -7.13 13.56
C ASP A 233 -2.54 -6.45 14.90
N THR A 234 -2.72 -7.20 15.99
CA THR A 234 -2.57 -6.70 17.36
C THR A 234 -1.15 -6.80 17.89
N ASP A 235 -0.23 -7.48 17.18
CA ASP A 235 1.16 -7.67 17.58
C ASP A 235 2.10 -7.75 16.38
N TYR A 236 2.11 -6.68 15.58
CA TYR A 236 2.79 -6.65 14.29
C TYR A 236 4.32 -6.71 14.42
N ASP A 237 4.93 -7.68 13.73
CA ASP A 237 6.35 -8.00 13.79
C ASP A 237 7.25 -7.19 12.81
N ASN A 238 6.68 -6.19 12.15
CA ASN A 238 7.33 -5.41 11.08
C ASN A 238 7.68 -6.19 9.80
N ARG A 239 7.11 -7.39 9.60
CA ARG A 239 7.39 -8.21 8.41
C ARG A 239 6.11 -8.59 7.71
N SER A 240 5.23 -9.30 8.40
CA SER A 240 4.06 -9.92 7.80
C SER A 240 2.83 -9.49 8.55
N LEU A 241 1.84 -9.00 7.82
CA LEU A 241 0.55 -8.71 8.43
C LEU A 241 -0.13 -10.02 8.81
N PHE A 242 -0.41 -10.22 10.09
CA PHE A 242 -1.17 -11.35 10.60
C PHE A 242 -2.44 -10.87 11.30
N PRO A 243 -3.54 -10.62 10.56
CA PRO A 243 -4.74 -10.06 11.15
C PRO A 243 -5.37 -10.97 12.18
N ALA A 244 -5.47 -10.49 13.42
CA ALA A 244 -6.24 -11.12 14.48
C ALA A 244 -7.74 -10.80 14.37
N GLN A 245 -8.08 -9.64 13.78
CA GLN A 245 -9.47 -9.19 13.61
C GLN A 245 -9.67 -8.62 12.20
N VAL A 246 -10.81 -8.92 11.57
CA VAL A 246 -11.16 -8.43 10.23
C VAL A 246 -12.63 -8.00 10.19
N PHE A 247 -12.88 -6.82 9.65
CA PHE A 247 -14.15 -6.11 9.73
C PHE A 247 -14.65 -5.72 8.33
N PHE A 248 -15.96 -5.72 8.14
CA PHE A 248 -16.61 -5.35 6.88
C PHE A 248 -17.67 -4.24 7.08
N PRO A 249 -17.27 -2.98 7.27
CA PRO A 249 -18.20 -1.90 7.60
C PRO A 249 -19.26 -1.61 6.52
N MET A 250 -18.91 -1.81 5.25
CA MET A 250 -19.84 -1.62 4.13
C MET A 250 -20.71 -2.84 3.83
N ALA A 251 -20.47 -3.98 4.48
CA ALA A 251 -21.27 -5.18 4.23
C ALA A 251 -22.70 -5.01 4.79
N GLY A 252 -23.70 -5.31 3.96
CA GLY A 252 -25.10 -5.37 4.39
C GLY A 252 -25.37 -6.55 5.34
N LYS A 253 -26.60 -6.61 5.86
CA LYS A 253 -27.07 -7.63 6.83
C LYS A 253 -26.93 -9.10 6.37
N GLN A 254 -26.60 -9.33 5.10
CA GLN A 254 -26.42 -10.66 4.52
C GLN A 254 -25.05 -10.82 3.82
N ASP A 255 -24.18 -9.82 3.90
CA ASP A 255 -22.85 -9.79 3.28
C ASP A 255 -21.74 -9.95 4.34
N GLY A 256 -20.47 -9.87 3.91
CA GLY A 256 -19.32 -10.01 4.81
C GLY A 256 -19.29 -11.39 5.47
N TRP A 257 -19.07 -11.42 6.79
CA TRP A 257 -19.05 -12.67 7.57
C TRP A 257 -20.37 -13.45 7.53
N TYR A 258 -21.51 -12.78 7.30
CA TYR A 258 -22.80 -13.47 7.21
C TYR A 258 -22.92 -14.39 5.98
N LYS A 259 -22.09 -14.21 4.94
CA LYS A 259 -22.02 -15.17 3.81
C LYS A 259 -21.45 -16.51 4.26
N LEU A 260 -20.45 -16.48 5.13
CA LEU A 260 -19.74 -17.66 5.63
C LEU A 260 -20.53 -18.43 6.70
N LYS A 261 -21.61 -17.86 7.23
CA LYS A 261 -22.55 -18.53 8.15
C LYS A 261 -23.04 -19.87 7.61
N LYS A 262 -23.26 -20.00 6.30
CA LYS A 262 -23.74 -21.27 5.72
C LYS A 262 -22.67 -22.36 5.70
N ASP A 263 -21.40 -21.98 5.62
CA ASP A 263 -20.27 -22.87 5.37
C ASP A 263 -19.52 -23.25 6.66
N ILE A 264 -19.44 -22.34 7.65
CA ILE A 264 -18.64 -22.46 8.88
C ILE A 264 -19.50 -22.78 10.12
N ARG A 265 -20.78 -23.17 9.91
CA ARG A 265 -21.86 -23.29 10.91
C ARG A 265 -21.48 -23.74 12.33
N ALA A 266 -20.62 -24.75 12.48
CA ALA A 266 -20.32 -25.34 13.79
C ALA A 266 -19.38 -24.50 14.67
N GLU A 267 -18.61 -23.57 14.09
CA GLU A 267 -17.59 -22.78 14.80
C GLU A 267 -17.93 -21.28 14.87
N LEU A 268 -19.01 -20.84 14.20
CA LEU A 268 -19.36 -19.43 14.09
C LEU A 268 -20.38 -19.02 15.18
N ASP A 269 -19.96 -18.15 16.10
CA ASP A 269 -20.87 -17.49 17.04
C ASP A 269 -21.56 -16.30 16.37
N GLU A 270 -22.78 -16.53 15.89
CA GLU A 270 -23.58 -15.54 15.17
C GLU A 270 -23.91 -14.31 16.01
N THR A 271 -23.95 -14.43 17.34
CA THR A 271 -24.28 -13.31 18.23
C THR A 271 -23.17 -12.26 18.29
N ARG A 272 -21.94 -12.64 17.90
CA ARG A 272 -20.75 -11.78 17.89
C ARG A 272 -20.44 -11.17 16.53
N LEU A 273 -21.08 -11.65 15.46
CA LEU A 273 -20.81 -11.20 14.09
C LEU A 273 -21.05 -9.71 13.88
N GLU A 274 -22.06 -9.15 14.55
CA GLU A 274 -22.42 -7.74 14.43
C GLU A 274 -21.26 -6.82 14.81
N ALA A 275 -20.41 -7.22 15.76
CA ALA A 275 -19.25 -6.44 16.17
C ALA A 275 -18.23 -6.27 15.02
N PHE A 276 -18.20 -7.19 14.06
CA PHE A 276 -17.30 -7.15 12.90
C PHE A 276 -17.83 -6.29 11.73
N HIS A 277 -18.98 -5.63 11.88
CA HIS A 277 -19.50 -4.63 10.94
C HIS A 277 -19.18 -3.19 11.36
N GLY A 278 -18.48 -3.00 12.48
CA GLY A 278 -18.06 -1.70 12.98
C GLY A 278 -16.74 -1.19 12.42
N THR A 279 -16.40 0.03 12.82
CA THR A 279 -15.08 0.66 12.62
C THR A 279 -14.25 0.71 13.90
N VAL A 280 -14.73 0.03 14.95
CA VAL A 280 -14.07 -0.08 16.24
C VAL A 280 -13.69 -1.54 16.45
N SER A 281 -12.46 -1.79 16.88
CA SER A 281 -11.97 -3.14 17.12
C SER A 281 -12.63 -3.75 18.35
N LEU A 282 -12.56 -5.08 18.46
CA LEU A 282 -12.74 -5.71 19.76
C LEU A 282 -11.53 -5.36 20.66
N PRO A 283 -11.72 -5.24 21.98
CA PRO A 283 -10.62 -4.99 22.91
C PRO A 283 -9.56 -6.09 22.85
N PHE A 284 -8.28 -5.71 22.94
CA PHE A 284 -7.15 -6.65 22.89
C PHE A 284 -6.05 -6.25 23.87
N ALA A 285 -5.25 -7.22 24.30
CA ALA A 285 -4.03 -6.95 25.06
C ALA A 285 -2.89 -6.61 24.10
N ALA A 286 -1.97 -5.74 24.49
CA ALA A 286 -0.73 -5.54 23.72
C ALA A 286 0.06 -6.86 23.68
N GLY A 287 0.51 -7.25 22.50
CA GLY A 287 1.43 -8.37 22.35
C GLY A 287 2.88 -8.00 22.67
N ASP A 288 3.80 -8.92 22.34
CA ASP A 288 5.22 -8.83 22.72
C ASP A 288 5.95 -7.70 21.98
N HIS A 289 5.56 -7.42 20.74
CA HIS A 289 6.13 -6.36 19.90
C HIS A 289 5.56 -4.98 20.24
N LYS A 290 4.47 -4.92 21.02
CA LYS A 290 3.76 -3.69 21.39
C LYS A 290 3.45 -2.77 20.21
N ARG A 291 3.08 -3.38 19.08
CA ARG A 291 2.84 -2.68 17.84
C ARG A 291 1.63 -3.25 17.16
N ILE A 292 0.88 -2.40 16.48
CA ILE A 292 -0.25 -2.81 15.67
C ILE A 292 -0.05 -2.42 14.22
N ALA A 293 -0.69 -3.18 13.33
CA ALA A 293 -0.85 -2.80 11.95
C ALA A 293 -2.32 -2.86 11.54
N VAL A 294 -2.78 -1.77 10.95
CA VAL A 294 -4.15 -1.59 10.48
C VAL A 294 -4.12 -1.49 8.98
N LYS A 295 -4.61 -2.53 8.30
CA LYS A 295 -4.77 -2.54 6.84
C LYS A 295 -6.21 -2.23 6.51
N ILE A 296 -6.43 -1.24 5.66
CA ILE A 296 -7.75 -0.79 5.24
C ILE A 296 -7.81 -0.88 3.71
N VAL A 297 -8.96 -1.31 3.20
CA VAL A 297 -9.27 -1.32 1.77
C VAL A 297 -10.50 -0.45 1.55
N ASP A 298 -10.38 0.52 0.65
CA ASP A 298 -11.48 1.42 0.32
C ASP A 298 -12.49 0.76 -0.65
N ASP A 299 -13.59 1.47 -0.95
CA ASP A 299 -14.62 1.03 -1.90
C ASP A 299 -14.16 0.97 -3.37
N ARG A 300 -12.94 1.42 -3.66
CA ARG A 300 -12.28 1.32 -4.98
C ARG A 300 -11.31 0.13 -5.04
N GLY A 301 -11.07 -0.56 -3.92
CA GLY A 301 -10.10 -1.64 -3.80
C GLY A 301 -8.67 -1.15 -3.57
N ILE A 302 -8.46 0.13 -3.23
CA ILE A 302 -7.15 0.66 -2.90
C ILE A 302 -6.84 0.29 -1.45
N GLU A 303 -5.69 -0.35 -1.27
CA GLU A 303 -5.22 -0.77 0.03
C GLU A 303 -4.33 0.31 0.67
N SER A 304 -4.40 0.47 1.98
CA SER A 304 -3.42 1.25 2.73
C SER A 304 -3.14 0.59 4.07
N LEU A 305 -1.90 0.75 4.55
CA LEU A 305 -1.45 0.21 5.82
C LEU A 305 -1.04 1.35 6.74
N LYS A 306 -1.46 1.28 8.00
CA LYS A 306 -0.96 2.14 9.08
C LYS A 306 -0.36 1.28 10.18
N VAL A 307 0.88 1.57 10.55
CA VAL A 307 1.56 0.95 11.69
C VAL A 307 1.59 1.95 12.83
N MET A 308 1.27 1.50 14.05
CA MET A 308 1.25 2.32 15.26
C MET A 308 1.87 1.57 16.43
N GLU A 309 2.65 2.27 17.24
CA GLU A 309 3.19 1.73 18.48
C GLU A 309 2.15 1.81 19.61
N LEU A 310 2.20 0.85 20.52
CA LEU A 310 1.44 0.82 21.76
C LEU A 310 2.36 1.18 22.94
N GLU A 311 1.79 1.79 23.98
CA GLU A 311 2.51 2.13 25.22
C GLU A 311 2.76 0.90 26.12
#